data_AF-A0A654AL43-F1
#
_entry.id   AF-A0A654AL43-F1
#
_cell.length_a   1.000
_cell.length_b   1.000
_cell.length_c   1.000
_cell.angle_alpha   90.00
_cell.angle_beta   90.00
_cell.angle_gamma   90.00
#
_symmetry.space_group_name_H-M   'P 1'
#
loop_
_entity.id
_entity.type
_entity.pdbx_description
1 polymer ?
#
loop_
_entity_poly.entity_id
_entity_poly.type
_entity_poly.pdbx_seq_one_letter_code
_entity_poly.pdbx_strand_id
1 'polypeptide(L)' 'MYRIKPAPERRVRQPDGTLLPAAGIVEPLSSYWRRRREDGDVIVELISEKPKTRQKRGER' A
#
# COMPACT_ATOMS: atom_id res chain seq x y z
N MET A 1 -2.55 -3.32 11.83
CA MET A 1 -3.03 -2.33 10.82
C MET A 1 -2.11 -2.37 9.62
N TYR A 2 -2.51 -1.82 8.47
CA TYR A 2 -1.67 -1.78 7.26
C TYR A 2 -1.27 -0.35 6.93
N ARG A 3 -0.04 -0.17 6.47
CA ARG A 3 0.42 1.07 5.85
C ARG A 3 0.18 0.95 4.36
N ILE A 4 -0.61 1.86 3.82
CA ILE A 4 -1.02 1.86 2.42
C ILE A 4 -0.46 3.12 1.77
N LYS A 5 0.44 2.95 0.81
CA LYS A 5 1.07 4.05 0.08
C LYS A 5 0.87 3.86 -1.42
N PRO A 6 0.81 4.94 -2.21
CA PRO A 6 0.73 4.80 -3.66
C PRO A 6 2.02 4.14 -4.16
N ALA A 7 1.91 3.38 -5.25
CA ALA A 7 3.08 2.92 -5.98
C ALA A 7 3.90 4.13 -6.47
N PRO A 8 5.22 3.99 -6.66
CA PRO A 8 6.06 5.05 -7.20
C PRO A 8 5.45 5.61 -8.48
N GLU A 9 5.44 6.94 -8.60
CA GLU A 9 4.91 7.67 -9.76
C GLU A 9 3.39 7.50 -10.00
N ARG A 10 2.66 6.83 -9.11
CA ARG A 10 1.20 6.69 -9.19
C ARG A 10 0.49 7.65 -8.26
N ARG A 11 -0.65 8.16 -8.74
CA ARG A 11 -1.60 8.96 -7.97
C ARG A 11 -2.87 8.15 -7.78
N VAL A 12 -3.07 7.66 -6.56
CA VAL A 12 -4.23 6.84 -6.21
C VAL A 12 -5.17 7.67 -5.37
N ARG A 13 -6.47 7.62 -5.66
CA ARG A 13 -7.48 8.22 -4.80
C ARG A 13 -7.85 7.27 -3.66
N GLN A 14 -8.20 7.83 -2.52
CA GLN A 14 -8.82 7.15 -1.41
C GLN A 14 -10.32 6.93 -1.70
N PRO A 15 -11.01 6.06 -0.93
CA PRO A 15 -12.45 5.84 -1.07
C PRO A 15 -13.31 7.10 -0.90
N ASP A 16 -12.83 8.05 -0.10
CA ASP A 16 -13.45 9.37 0.13
C ASP A 16 -13.25 10.35 -1.04
N GLY A 17 -12.53 9.94 -2.09
CA GLY A 17 -12.23 10.75 -3.27
C GLY A 17 -10.98 11.62 -3.16
N THR A 18 -10.37 11.71 -1.97
CA THR A 18 -9.12 12.47 -1.74
C THR A 18 -7.91 11.74 -2.33
N LEU A 19 -6.78 12.43 -2.51
CA LEU A 19 -5.56 11.78 -2.99
C LEU A 19 -4.82 11.09 -1.84
N LEU A 20 -4.38 9.85 -2.08
CA LEU A 20 -3.55 9.12 -1.14
C LEU A 20 -2.17 9.83 -1.05
N PRO A 21 -1.75 10.28 0.14
CA PRO A 21 -0.48 10.96 0.30
C PRO A 21 0.69 10.03 -0.03
N ALA A 22 1.78 10.61 -0.55
CA ALA A 22 3.00 9.87 -0.87
C ALA A 22 3.61 9.15 0.35
N ALA A 23 3.42 9.71 1.55
CA ALA A 23 3.84 9.09 2.82
C ALA A 23 3.04 7.81 3.16
N GLY A 24 1.88 7.63 2.52
CA GLY A 24 0.89 6.60 2.83
C GLY A 24 0.05 6.92 4.07
N ILE A 25 -0.98 6.10 4.27
CA ILE A 25 -1.91 6.16 5.41
C ILE A 25 -1.85 4.84 6.19
N VAL A 26 -2.37 4.87 7.42
CA VAL A 26 -2.54 3.66 8.24
C VAL A 26 -4.01 3.32 8.34
N GLU A 27 -4.42 2.27 7.65
CA GLU A 27 -5.81 1.84 7.61
C GLU A 27 -5.94 0.30 7.62
N PRO A 28 -7.11 -0.23 8.00
CA PRO A 28 -7.43 -1.63 7.73
C PRO A 28 -7.46 -1.91 6.22
N LEU A 29 -7.07 -3.12 5.84
CA LEU A 29 -7.07 -3.55 4.43
C LEU A 29 -8.50 -3.86 3.98
N SER A 30 -9.19 -2.85 3.46
CA SER A 30 -10.52 -2.97 2.86
C SER A 30 -10.47 -3.64 1.47
N SER A 31 -11.64 -4.03 0.95
CA SER A 31 -11.78 -4.58 -0.40
C SER A 31 -11.29 -3.61 -1.49
N TYR A 32 -11.49 -2.30 -1.28
CA TYR A 32 -10.99 -1.23 -2.15
C TYR A 32 -9.46 -1.28 -2.27
N TRP A 33 -8.77 -1.31 -1.13
CA TRP A 33 -7.32 -1.33 -1.08
C TRP A 33 -6.73 -2.66 -1.56
N ARG A 34 -7.44 -3.77 -1.34
CA ARG A 34 -7.06 -5.08 -1.88
C ARG A 34 -7.02 -5.05 -3.42
N ARG A 35 -8.08 -4.52 -4.05
CA ARG A 35 -8.14 -4.39 -5.51
C ARG A 35 -7.00 -3.52 -6.05
N ARG A 36 -6.76 -2.37 -5.44
CA ARG A 36 -5.65 -1.48 -5.86
C ARG A 36 -4.27 -2.09 -5.64
N ARG A 37 -4.11 -2.94 -4.63
CA ARG A 37 -2.87 -3.70 -4.44
C ARG A 37 -2.68 -4.72 -5.56
N GLU A 38 -3.74 -5.42 -5.96
CA GLU A 38 -3.73 -6.39 -7.05
C GLU A 38 -3.47 -5.71 -8.41
N ASP A 39 -4.05 -4.53 -8.63
CA ASP A 39 -3.82 -3.69 -9.82
C ASP A 39 -2.40 -3.07 -9.85
N GLY A 40 -1.64 -3.18 -8.75
CA GLY A 40 -0.30 -2.59 -8.60
C GLY A 40 -0.31 -1.07 -8.40
N ASP A 41 -1.47 -0.49 -8.07
CA ASP A 41 -1.64 0.93 -7.79
C ASP A 41 -1.09 1.34 -6.42
N VAL A 42 -1.19 0.45 -5.43
CA VAL A 42 -0.74 0.72 -4.05
C VAL A 42 0.17 -0.38 -3.52
N ILE A 43 1.06 0.03 -2.63
CA ILE A 43 1.90 -0.86 -1.83
C ILE A 43 1.26 -0.94 -0.44
N VAL A 44 0.92 -2.15 -0.01
CA VAL A 44 0.34 -2.44 1.30
C VAL A 44 1.40 -3.13 2.15
N GLU A 45 1.81 -2.49 3.24
CA GLU A 45 2.78 -3.01 4.21
C GLU A 45 2.05 -3.35 5.52
N LEU A 46 2.27 -4.55 6.06
CA LEU A 46 1.71 -4.89 7.37
C LEU A 46 2.48 -4.13 8.45
N ILE A 47 1.80 -3.27 9.21
CA ILE A 47 2.33 -2.66 10.42
C ILE A 47 2.17 -3.70 11.52
N SER A 48 3.14 -4.59 11.57
CA SER A 48 3.37 -5.50 12.69
C SER A 48 4.59 -4.94 13.42
N GLU A 49 4.53 -4.80 14.74
CA GLU A 49 5.66 -4.37 15.59
C GLU A 49 6.86 -5.35 15.54
N LYS A 50 6.75 -6.43 14.75
CA LYS A 50 7.82 -7.38 14.49
C LYS A 50 8.40 -7.18 13.08
N PRO A 51 9.74 -7.04 12.95
CA PRO A 51 10.40 -6.67 11.70
C PRO A 51 10.15 -7.75 10.63
N LYS A 52 9.31 -7.44 9.63
CA LYS A 52 9.18 -8.29 8.46
C LYS A 52 10.24 -7.90 7.44
N THR A 53 11.25 -8.76 7.38
CA THR A 53 12.27 -8.81 6.34
C THR A 53 11.69 -8.54 4.95
N ARG A 54 12.34 -7.61 4.25
CA ARG A 54 12.02 -7.17 2.89
C ARG A 54 12.43 -8.28 1.93
N GLN A 55 11.48 -9.12 1.53
CA GLN A 55 11.69 -10.10 0.46
C GLN A 55 11.78 -9.34 -0.89
N LYS A 56 13.00 -8.91 -1.23
CA LYS A 56 13.34 -8.52 -2.61
C LYS A 56 13.25 -9.79 -3.46
N ARG A 57 12.29 -9.82 -4.38
CA ARG A 57 12.38 -10.68 -5.56
C ARG A 57 13.41 -10.01 -6.48
N GLY A 58 14.58 -10.62 -6.59
CA GLY A 58 15.71 -10.16 -7.40
C GLY A 58 16.47 -11.39 -7.85
N GLU A 59 15.89 -12.06 -8.83
CA GLU A 59 16.44 -13.16 -9.60
C GLU A 59 17.30 -12.56 -10.70
N ARG A 60 18.63 -12.78 -10.65
CA ARG A 60 19.50 -13.01 -11.81
C ARG A 60 20.89 -13.47 -11.38
#